data_AF-A0A2D6IU42-F1
#
_entry.id   AF-A0A2D6IU42-F1
#
_cell.length_a   1.000
_cell.length_b   1.000
_cell.length_c   1.000
_cell.angle_alpha   90.00
_cell.angle_beta   90.00
_cell.angle_gamma   90.00
#
_symmetry.space_group_name_H-M   'P 1'
#
loop_
_entity.id
_entity.type
_entity.pdbx_description
1 polymer ?
#
loop_
_entity_poly.entity_id
_entity_poly.type
_entity_poly.pdbx_seq_one_letter_code
_entity_poly.pdbx_strand_id
1 'polypeptide(L)' 'MNTENKLVNLLDKLFGLKNKTKSSYRVVSQDFDERTNEHVALIEYRFRGKGPVVTKPVKKQNLLKELNRVF' A
#
# COMPACT_ATOMS: atom_id res chain seq x y z
N MET A 1 -10.07 -15.48 -0.61
CA MET A 1 -9.65 -14.06 -0.65
C MET A 1 -8.24 -14.00 -1.19
N ASN A 2 -8.02 -13.38 -2.35
CA ASN A 2 -6.71 -13.36 -3.00
C ASN A 2 -5.77 -12.34 -2.33
N THR A 3 -4.48 -12.65 -2.27
CA THR A 3 -3.43 -11.84 -1.59
C THR A 3 -3.34 -10.40 -2.14
N GLU A 4 -3.60 -10.20 -3.42
CA GLU A 4 -3.66 -8.87 -4.05
C GLU A 4 -4.68 -7.94 -3.38
N ASN A 5 -5.83 -8.47 -2.97
CA ASN A 5 -6.85 -7.68 -2.28
C ASN A 5 -6.37 -7.25 -0.89
N LYS A 6 -5.47 -7.99 -0.24
CA LYS A 6 -4.92 -7.62 1.07
C LYS A 6 -3.97 -6.43 0.98
N LEU A 7 -3.06 -6.42 -0.01
CA LEU A 7 -2.11 -5.32 -0.17
C LEU A 7 -2.81 -4.02 -0.56
N VAL A 8 -3.77 -4.05 -1.49
CA VAL A 8 -4.57 -2.86 -1.85
C VAL A 8 -5.25 -2.28 -0.60
N ASN A 9 -5.93 -3.12 0.18
CA ASN A 9 -6.64 -2.68 1.39
C ASN A 9 -5.71 -2.08 2.45
N LEU A 10 -4.50 -2.63 2.58
CA LEU A 10 -3.50 -2.10 3.50
C LEU A 10 -3.03 -0.71 3.05
N LEU A 11 -2.76 -0.54 1.76
CA LEU A 11 -2.36 0.75 1.20
C LEU A 11 -3.48 1.79 1.37
N ASP A 12 -4.75 1.41 1.20
CA ASP A 12 -5.90 2.28 1.46
C ASP A 12 -5.90 2.82 2.89
N LYS A 13 -5.66 1.93 3.87
CA LYS A 13 -5.56 2.30 5.27
C LYS A 13 -4.36 3.21 5.53
N LEU A 14 -3.19 2.91 4.95
CA LEU A 14 -1.96 3.68 5.12
C LEU A 14 -2.15 5.14 4.70
N PHE A 15 -2.77 5.35 3.54
CA PHE A 15 -2.99 6.69 2.99
C PHE A 15 -4.27 7.36 3.52
N GLY A 16 -5.04 6.68 4.38
CA GLY A 16 -6.21 7.24 5.06
C GLY A 16 -7.29 7.73 4.10
N LEU A 17 -7.53 6.99 3.00
CA LEU A 17 -8.42 7.41 1.93
C LEU A 17 -9.89 7.23 2.31
N LYS A 18 -10.57 8.32 2.73
CA LYS A 18 -11.97 8.27 3.20
C LYS A 18 -13.03 8.24 2.08
N ASN A 19 -12.73 8.82 0.91
CA ASN A 19 -13.70 9.00 -0.20
C ASN A 19 -13.32 8.23 -1.47
N LYS A 20 -12.60 7.11 -1.32
CA LYS A 20 -12.12 6.30 -2.44
C LYS A 20 -13.29 5.53 -3.09
N THR A 21 -13.25 5.39 -4.40
CA THR A 21 -14.13 4.51 -5.18
C THR A 21 -13.42 3.27 -5.69
N LYS A 22 -12.13 3.41 -6.03
CA LYS A 22 -11.30 2.32 -6.54
C LYS A 22 -9.86 2.56 -6.16
N SER A 23 -9.15 1.49 -5.83
CA SER A 23 -7.69 1.51 -5.74
C SER A 23 -7.11 0.31 -6.45
N SER A 24 -5.88 0.45 -6.91
CA SER A 24 -5.10 -0.58 -7.56
C SER A 24 -3.62 -0.30 -7.32
N TYR A 25 -2.81 -1.34 -7.28
CA TYR A 25 -1.37 -1.18 -7.39
C TYR A 25 -0.86 -1.92 -8.63
N ARG A 26 0.31 -1.53 -9.09
CA ARG A 26 1.09 -2.25 -10.09
C ARG A 26 2.53 -2.31 -9.61
N VAL A 27 3.17 -3.45 -9.81
CA VAL A 27 4.62 -3.55 -9.62
C VAL A 27 5.31 -2.89 -10.82
N VAL A 28 6.11 -1.87 -10.56
CA VAL A 28 6.82 -1.07 -11.56
C VAL A 28 8.16 -1.72 -11.88
N SER A 29 8.90 -2.10 -10.85
CA SER A 29 10.16 -2.81 -10.95
C SER A 29 10.34 -3.74 -9.76
N GLN A 30 11.16 -4.76 -9.97
CA GLN A 30 11.66 -5.64 -8.92
C GLN A 30 13.14 -5.84 -9.16
N ASP A 31 13.90 -5.84 -8.09
CA ASP A 31 15.34 -6.04 -8.11
C ASP A 31 15.77 -6.74 -6.82
N PHE A 32 16.99 -7.23 -6.79
CA PHE A 32 17.60 -7.83 -5.61
C PHE A 32 18.82 -7.01 -5.18
N ASP A 33 18.76 -6.37 -4.01
CA ASP A 33 19.90 -5.66 -3.43
C ASP A 33 20.84 -6.70 -2.78
N GLU A 34 21.89 -7.09 -3.51
CA GLU A 34 22.90 -8.05 -3.03
C GLU A 34 23.67 -7.54 -1.80
N ARG A 35 23.80 -6.21 -1.62
CA ARG A 35 24.54 -5.63 -0.48
C ARG A 35 23.77 -5.82 0.82
N THR A 36 22.44 -5.75 0.80
CA THR A 36 21.58 -5.98 1.97
C THR A 36 20.92 -7.35 1.98
N ASN A 37 21.08 -8.13 0.90
CA ASN A 37 20.43 -9.42 0.68
C ASN A 37 18.89 -9.31 0.75
N GLU A 38 18.34 -8.27 0.11
CA GLU A 38 16.92 -7.93 0.14
C GLU A 38 16.29 -7.97 -1.26
N HIS A 39 15.09 -8.56 -1.35
CA HIS A 39 14.26 -8.40 -2.56
C HIS A 39 13.49 -7.09 -2.47
N VAL A 40 13.72 -6.20 -3.43
CA VAL A 40 13.15 -4.85 -3.46
C VAL A 40 12.14 -4.76 -4.59
N ALA A 41 10.91 -4.34 -4.26
CA ALA A 41 9.86 -4.09 -5.25
C ALA A 41 9.40 -2.65 -5.17
N LEU A 42 9.46 -1.93 -6.30
CA LEU A 42 8.84 -0.63 -6.43
C LEU A 42 7.40 -0.81 -6.92
N ILE A 43 6.44 -0.30 -6.16
CA ILE A 43 5.03 -0.35 -6.51
C ILE A 43 4.49 1.04 -6.83
N GLU A 44 3.73 1.13 -7.91
CA GLU A 44 2.87 2.26 -8.19
C GLU A 44 1.50 1.99 -7.57
N TYR A 45 1.11 2.83 -6.61
CA TYR A 45 -0.20 2.76 -6.00
C TYR A 45 -1.09 3.89 -6.54
N ARG A 46 -2.26 3.51 -7.08
CA ARG A 46 -3.23 4.44 -7.67
C ARG A 46 -4.57 4.29 -6.97
N PHE A 47 -5.24 5.42 -6.70
CA PHE A 47 -6.61 5.44 -6.22
C PHE A 47 -7.43 6.48 -6.99
N ARG A 48 -8.75 6.30 -6.98
CA ARG A 48 -9.75 7.26 -7.49
C ARG A 48 -10.73 7.58 -6.36
N GLY A 49 -11.13 8.84 -6.25
CA GLY A 49 -12.14 9.28 -5.29
C GLY A 49 -13.30 10.00 -5.95
N LYS A 50 -14.43 10.15 -5.23
CA LYS A 50 -15.52 11.06 -5.66
C LYS A 50 -15.16 12.49 -5.20
N GLY A 51 -14.63 13.31 -6.10
CA GLY A 51 -14.23 14.69 -5.81
C GLY A 51 -12.80 14.83 -5.28
N PRO A 52 -12.43 16.01 -4.74
CA PRO A 52 -11.09 16.27 -4.21
C PRO A 52 -10.72 15.25 -3.15
N VAL A 53 -9.59 14.57 -3.34
CA VAL A 53 -9.18 13.54 -2.38
C VAL A 53 -8.48 14.19 -1.21
N VAL A 54 -9.10 14.10 -0.05
CA VAL A 54 -8.48 14.46 1.23
C VAL A 54 -7.76 13.22 1.77
N THR A 55 -6.43 13.23 1.74
CA THR A 55 -5.61 12.25 2.44
C THR A 55 -5.39 12.70 3.88
N LYS A 56 -5.59 11.80 4.85
CA LYS A 56 -5.12 12.00 6.23
C LYS A 56 -4.11 10.90 6.52
N PRO A 57 -2.80 11.19 6.48
CA PRO A 57 -1.80 10.16 6.76
C PRO A 57 -2.04 9.57 8.14
N VAL A 58 -2.22 8.24 8.20
CA VAL A 58 -2.39 7.55 9.47
C VAL A 58 -1.02 7.49 10.15
N LYS A 59 -0.96 7.70 11.48
CA LYS A 59 0.29 7.58 12.24
C LYS A 59 0.92 6.19 11.99
N LYS A 60 2.09 6.18 11.34
CA LYS A 60 2.85 4.98 10.88
C LYS A 60 2.92 3.85 11.92
N GLN A 61 3.00 4.18 13.20
CA GLN A 61 3.17 3.23 14.31
C GLN A 61 2.04 2.18 14.43
N ASN A 62 0.81 2.51 14.05
CA ASN A 62 -0.31 1.56 14.14
C ASN A 62 -0.38 0.63 12.93
N LEU A 63 0.07 1.09 11.75
CA LEU A 63 0.06 0.29 10.52
C LEU A 63 1.16 -0.78 10.49
N LEU A 64 2.35 -0.47 11.02
CA LEU A 64 3.45 -1.43 11.07
C LEU A 64 3.11 -2.66 11.93
N LYS A 65 2.32 -2.48 12.99
CA LYS A 65 1.82 -3.58 13.83
C LYS A 65 0.83 -4.49 13.10
N GLU A 66 0.03 -3.95 12.18
CA GLU A 66 -0.87 -4.76 11.34
C GLU A 66 -0.11 -5.47 10.21
N LEU A 67 0.91 -4.82 9.65
CA LEU A 67 1.77 -5.37 8.59
C LEU A 67 2.53 -6.64 9.00
N ASN A 68 3.12 -6.64 10.20
CA ASN A 68 3.86 -7.80 10.74
C ASN A 68 2.96 -9.02 11.07
N ARG A 69 1.63 -8.91 10.92
CA ARG A 69 0.70 -10.05 11.06
C ARG A 69 0.26 -10.64 9.72
N VAL A 70 0.56 -9.97 8.61
CA VAL A 70 0.13 -10.37 7.26
C VAL A 70 1.23 -11.13 6.52
N PHE A 71 2.49 -10.89 6.89
CA PHE A 71 3.67 -11.63 6.48
C PHE A 71 4.15 -12.50 7.64
#